data_AF-A0A966QVP3-F1
#
_entry.id   AF-A0A966QVP3-F1
#
_cell.length_a   1.000
_cell.length_b   1.000
_cell.length_c   1.000
_cell.angle_alpha   90.00
_cell.angle_beta   90.00
_cell.angle_gamma   90.00
#
_symmetry.space_group_name_H-M   'P 1'
#
loop_
_entity.id
_entity.type
_entity.pdbx_description
1 polymer ?
#
loop_
_entity_poly.entity_id
_entity_poly.type
_entity_poly.pdbx_seq_one_letter_code
_entity_poly.pdbx_strand_id
1 'polypeptide(L)'
;ARELAPAIPTKSGLMLGLGETFEEVVDTLRDLRAVDCQRLTLGQYLRPSLAHIPVARYWTPEEFEQLGEIARELGFAMVRSGPLVRSSYHAADTTGLPANQ
;
A
#
# COMPACT_ATOMS: atom_id res chain seq x y z
N ALA A 1 -3.03 17.95 3.53
CA ALA A 1 -4.33 17.25 3.64
C ALA A 1 -4.88 17.28 5.06
N ARG A 2 -4.12 16.79 6.07
CA ARG A 2 -4.54 16.81 7.48
C ARG A 2 -4.79 18.23 8.01
N GLU A 3 -4.00 19.21 7.58
CA GLU A 3 -4.19 20.63 7.92
C GLU A 3 -5.53 21.21 7.41
N LEU A 4 -6.04 20.72 6.28
CA LEU A 4 -7.26 21.23 5.65
C LEU A 4 -8.51 20.49 6.14
N ALA A 5 -8.42 19.18 6.34
CA ALA A 5 -9.55 18.34 6.74
C ALA A 5 -9.09 17.13 7.59
N PRO A 6 -8.79 17.33 8.89
CA PRO A 6 -8.24 16.31 9.77
C PRO A 6 -9.23 15.19 10.13
N ALA A 7 -10.49 15.27 9.71
CA ALA A 7 -11.44 14.17 9.87
C ALA A 7 -11.41 13.18 8.69
N ILE A 8 -10.83 13.56 7.54
CA ILE A 8 -10.82 12.71 6.35
C ILE A 8 -9.66 11.71 6.43
N PRO A 9 -9.93 10.39 6.34
CA PRO A 9 -8.89 9.38 6.29
C PRO A 9 -8.00 9.55 5.06
N THR A 10 -6.69 9.54 5.26
CA THR A 10 -5.69 9.61 4.19
C THR A 10 -5.27 8.21 3.76
N LYS A 11 -5.05 8.03 2.46
CA LYS A 11 -4.59 6.77 1.87
C LYS A 11 -3.47 7.01 0.88
N SER A 12 -2.48 6.13 0.85
CA SER A 12 -1.47 6.05 -0.20
C SER A 12 -1.29 4.61 -0.66
N GLY A 13 -0.53 4.42 -1.74
CA GLY A 13 -0.15 3.10 -2.22
C GLY A 13 1.12 3.09 -3.04
N LEU A 14 1.83 1.97 -2.99
CA LEU A 14 3.06 1.72 -3.75
C LEU A 14 2.86 0.52 -4.69
N MET A 15 3.42 0.65 -5.90
CA MET A 15 3.56 -0.47 -6.83
C MET A 15 5.00 -0.97 -6.76
N LEU A 16 5.18 -2.23 -6.40
CA LEU A 16 6.48 -2.87 -6.24
C LEU A 16 6.87 -3.64 -7.51
N GLY A 17 8.16 -3.69 -7.82
CA GLY A 17 8.73 -4.34 -9.00
C GLY A 17 9.22 -3.38 -10.07
N LEU A 18 9.45 -2.10 -9.72
CA LEU A 18 9.98 -1.08 -10.62
C LEU A 18 11.48 -0.84 -10.45
N GLY A 19 12.11 -1.51 -9.48
CA GLY A 19 13.56 -1.49 -9.25
C GLY A 19 13.96 -1.08 -7.83
N GLU A 20 12.97 -0.78 -6.99
CA GLU A 20 13.15 -0.45 -5.58
C GLU A 20 13.68 -1.64 -4.76
N THR A 21 14.47 -1.31 -3.75
CA THR A 21 14.97 -2.24 -2.72
C THR A 21 13.98 -2.35 -1.56
N PHE A 22 14.15 -3.38 -0.71
CA PHE A 22 13.32 -3.55 0.48
C PHE A 22 13.46 -2.37 1.45
N GLU A 23 14.69 -1.87 1.62
CA GLU A 23 15.03 -0.76 2.49
C GLU A 23 14.37 0.53 2.02
N GLU A 24 14.42 0.83 0.71
CA GLU A 24 13.75 2.01 0.15
C GLU A 24 12.23 1.96 0.33
N VAL A 25 11.62 0.77 0.22
CA VAL A 25 10.20 0.61 0.49
C VAL A 25 9.92 0.92 1.95
N VAL A 26 10.67 0.36 2.90
CA VAL A 26 10.49 0.60 4.34
C VAL A 26 10.70 2.07 4.70
N ASP A 27 11.69 2.74 4.12
CA ASP A 27 11.90 4.18 4.34
C ASP A 27 10.73 5.00 3.80
N THR A 28 10.20 4.64 2.62
CA THR A 28 8.98 5.27 2.09
C THR A 28 7.77 5.06 3.02
N LEU A 29 7.65 3.90 3.66
CA LEU A 29 6.59 3.67 4.65
C LEU A 29 6.72 4.62 5.85
N ARG A 30 7.95 4.87 6.32
CA ARG A 30 8.23 5.81 7.42
C ARG A 30 7.87 7.24 7.01
N ASP A 31 8.23 7.65 5.80
CA ASP A 31 7.89 8.98 5.27
C ASP A 31 6.37 9.19 5.20
N LEU A 32 5.64 8.19 4.69
CA LEU A 32 4.17 8.22 4.66
C LEU A 32 3.57 8.32 6.07
N ARG A 33 4.16 7.66 7.06
CA ARG A 33 3.72 7.77 8.46
C ARG A 33 4.06 9.12 9.08
N ALA A 34 5.21 9.70 8.75
CA ALA A 34 5.61 11.02 9.25
C ALA A 34 4.61 12.13 8.88
N VAL A 35 3.88 11.96 7.77
CA VAL A 35 2.80 12.88 7.33
C VAL A 35 1.38 12.41 7.70
N ASP A 36 1.28 11.47 8.64
CA ASP A 36 0.03 10.90 9.14
C ASP A 36 -0.85 10.25 8.03
N CYS A 37 -0.23 9.48 7.13
CA CYS A 37 -0.97 8.62 6.20
C CYS A 37 -1.57 7.42 6.94
N GLN A 38 -2.89 7.27 6.93
CA GLN A 38 -3.58 6.26 7.76
C GLN A 38 -3.73 4.90 7.08
N ARG A 39 -3.87 4.88 5.75
CA ARG A 39 -4.19 3.66 4.99
C ARG A 39 -3.14 3.41 3.91
N LEU A 40 -2.77 2.16 3.71
CA LEU A 40 -1.72 1.77 2.77
C LEU A 40 -2.15 0.59 1.89
N THR A 41 -1.79 0.64 0.61
CA THR A 41 -1.82 -0.51 -0.29
C THR A 41 -0.46 -0.78 -0.91
N LEU A 42 0.04 -2.01 -0.84
CA LEU A 42 1.25 -2.47 -1.53
C LEU A 42 0.85 -3.54 -2.54
N GLY A 43 1.16 -3.34 -3.82
CA GLY A 43 0.80 -4.28 -4.88
C GLY A 43 1.89 -4.44 -5.92
N GLN A 44 1.88 -5.54 -6.66
CA GLN A 44 2.86 -5.78 -7.73
C GLN A 44 2.54 -4.90 -8.94
N TYR A 45 3.57 -4.23 -9.46
CA TYR A 45 3.58 -3.63 -10.78
C TYR A 45 3.45 -4.73 -11.83
N LEU A 46 2.35 -4.69 -12.57
CA LEU A 46 2.13 -5.54 -13.74
C LEU A 46 2.21 -4.67 -14.97
N ARG A 47 3.25 -4.90 -15.77
CA ARG A 47 3.50 -4.19 -17.01
C ARG A 47 2.32 -4.35 -17.98
N PRO A 48 1.61 -3.27 -18.37
CA PRO A 48 0.44 -3.39 -19.24
C PRO A 48 0.76 -3.82 -20.68
N SER A 49 1.92 -3.39 -21.20
CA SER A 49 2.37 -3.74 -22.55
C SER A 49 3.89 -3.57 -22.69
N LEU A 50 4.44 -4.03 -23.81
CA LEU A 50 5.88 -3.90 -24.13
C LEU A 50 6.37 -2.45 -24.31
N ALA A 51 5.47 -1.46 -24.37
CA ALA A 51 5.83 -0.05 -24.41
C ALA A 51 6.10 0.55 -23.02
N HIS A 52 5.66 -0.12 -21.95
CA HIS A 52 5.83 0.37 -20.57
C HIS A 52 7.14 -0.10 -19.96
N ILE A 53 7.53 0.48 -18.83
CA ILE A 53 8.73 0.08 -18.07
C ILE A 53 8.69 -1.45 -17.81
N PRO A 54 9.79 -2.19 -18.06
CA PRO A 54 9.87 -3.60 -17.72
C PRO A 54 9.68 -3.84 -16.22
N VAL A 55 9.11 -4.98 -15.84
CA VAL A 55 9.12 -5.41 -14.45
C VAL A 55 10.56 -5.73 -14.07
N ALA A 56 11.11 -5.03 -13.07
CA ALA A 56 12.45 -5.28 -12.56
C ALA A 56 12.49 -6.55 -11.71
N ARG A 57 11.45 -6.77 -10.90
CA ARG A 57 11.33 -7.92 -10.00
C ARG A 57 9.86 -8.27 -9.72
N TYR A 58 9.60 -9.57 -9.58
CA TYR A 58 8.37 -10.06 -8.95
C TYR A 58 8.63 -10.34 -7.47
N TRP A 59 7.91 -9.63 -6.62
CA TRP A 59 7.96 -9.78 -5.16
C TRP A 59 7.16 -11.02 -4.73
N THR A 60 7.67 -11.78 -3.76
CA THR A 60 6.97 -13.00 -3.31
C THR A 60 5.83 -12.64 -2.33
N PRO A 61 4.81 -13.52 -2.19
CA PRO A 61 3.77 -13.33 -1.18
C PRO A 61 4.32 -13.11 0.24
N GLU A 62 5.40 -13.79 0.61
CA GLU A 62 6.05 -13.68 1.91
C GLU A 62 6.66 -12.29 2.11
N GLU A 63 7.29 -11.72 1.09
CA GLU A 63 7.83 -10.36 1.17
C GLU A 63 6.73 -9.30 1.28
N PHE A 64 5.60 -9.51 0.59
CA PHE A 64 4.43 -8.67 0.79
C PHE A 64 3.89 -8.78 2.21
N GLU A 65 3.86 -9.97 2.82
CA GLU A 65 3.43 -10.12 4.21
C GLU A 65 4.39 -9.39 5.16
N GLN A 66 5.70 -9.57 4.99
CA GLN A 66 6.73 -8.88 5.79
C GLN A 66 6.58 -7.35 5.72
N LEU A 67 6.45 -6.78 4.52
CA LEU A 67 6.21 -5.34 4.36
C LEU A 67 4.87 -4.90 4.96
N GLY A 68 3.86 -5.77 4.90
CA GLY A 68 2.56 -5.57 5.52
C GLY A 68 2.64 -5.51 7.05
N GLU A 69 3.40 -6.41 7.67
CA GLU A 69 3.68 -6.43 9.10
C GLU A 69 4.43 -5.18 9.54
N ILE A 70 5.51 -4.81 8.84
CA ILE A 70 6.26 -3.58 9.10
C ILE A 70 5.34 -2.35 9.03
N ALA A 71 4.47 -2.27 8.01
CA ALA A 71 3.51 -1.17 7.92
C ALA A 71 2.55 -1.14 9.13
N ARG A 72 2.03 -2.29 9.58
CA ARG A 72 1.17 -2.36 10.77
C ARG A 72 1.92 -1.90 12.03
N GLU A 73 3.17 -2.32 12.20
CA GLU A 73 4.04 -1.91 13.31
C GLU A 73 4.35 -0.41 13.30
N LEU A 74 4.52 0.20 12.12
CA LEU A 74 4.67 1.64 11.93
C LEU A 74 3.37 2.44 12.20
N GLY A 75 2.25 1.76 12.47
CA GLY A 75 1.00 2.37 12.90
C GLY A 75 0.05 2.78 11.77
N PHE A 76 0.13 2.17 10.58
CA PHE A 76 -0.93 2.30 9.59
C PHE A 76 -2.22 1.63 10.10
N ALA A 77 -3.33 2.36 10.12
CA ALA A 77 -4.62 1.87 10.60
C ALA A 77 -5.24 0.79 9.69
N MET A 78 -4.93 0.81 8.38
CA MET A 78 -5.35 -0.22 7.45
C MET A 78 -4.27 -0.49 6.40
N VAL A 79 -3.88 -1.76 6.29
CA VAL A 79 -2.87 -2.23 5.34
C VAL A 79 -3.47 -3.33 4.47
N ARG A 80 -3.29 -3.21 3.16
CA ARG A 80 -3.48 -4.30 2.20
C ARG A 80 -2.18 -4.49 1.44
N SER A 81 -1.57 -5.66 1.55
CA SER A 81 -0.29 -5.97 0.94
C SER A 81 -0.40 -7.30 0.22
N GLY A 82 -0.04 -7.35 -1.05
CA GLY A 82 -0.05 -8.59 -1.83
C GLY A 82 0.02 -8.37 -3.34
N PRO A 83 0.39 -9.38 -4.14
CA PRO A 83 0.69 -9.21 -5.56
C PRO A 83 -0.45 -8.57 -6.37
N LEU A 84 -1.69 -8.98 -6.10
CA LEU A 84 -2.87 -8.50 -6.84
C LEU A 84 -3.57 -7.30 -6.19
N VAL A 85 -3.02 -6.76 -5.09
CA VAL A 85 -3.60 -5.58 -4.45
C VAL A 85 -3.53 -4.39 -5.42
N ARG A 86 -4.62 -3.63 -5.45
CA ARG A 86 -4.76 -2.36 -6.16
C ARG A 86 -5.31 -1.32 -5.20
N SER A 87 -5.18 -0.04 -5.57
CA SER A 87 -5.64 1.08 -4.73
C SER A 87 -7.13 1.00 -4.39
N SER A 88 -7.96 0.40 -5.24
CA SER A 88 -9.39 0.18 -5.01
C SER A 88 -9.75 -1.18 -4.41
N TYR A 89 -8.81 -2.13 -4.34
CA TYR A 89 -9.07 -3.49 -3.83
C TYR A 89 -9.48 -3.42 -2.35
N HIS A 90 -10.68 -3.95 -2.03
CA HIS A 90 -11.31 -3.87 -0.71
C HIS A 90 -11.39 -2.46 -0.10
N ALA A 91 -11.52 -1.43 -0.94
CA ALA A 91 -11.75 -0.07 -0.46
C ALA A 91 -13.12 0.07 0.26
N ALA A 92 -14.10 -0.76 -0.11
CA ALA A 92 -15.44 -0.77 0.47
C ALA A 92 -15.51 -1.39 1.88
N ASP A 93 -14.57 -2.27 2.25
CA ASP A 93 -14.48 -2.89 3.59
C ASP A 93 -14.12 -1.88 4.70
N THR A 94 -14.14 -0.59 4.38
CA THR A 94 -13.80 0.52 5.29
C THR A 94 -15.01 1.18 5.94
N THR A 95 -16.23 0.75 5.61
CA THR A 95 -17.43 1.15 6.33
C THR A 95 -17.71 0.10 7.41
N GLY A 96 -17.70 0.51 8.68
CA GLY A 96 -18.27 -0.29 9.78
C GLY A 96 -19.80 -0.43 9.69
N LEU A 97 -20.35 -0.54 8.48
CA LEU A 97 -21.74 -0.85 8.23
C LEU A 97 -21.82 -2.37 8.04
N PRO A 98 -22.67 -3.09 8.80
CA PRO A 98 -22.83 -4.51 8.60
C PRO A 98 -23.23 -4.77 7.14
N ALA A 99 -22.54 -5.72 6.51
CA ALA A 99 -23.01 -6.32 5.27
C ALA A 99 -24.39 -6.91 5.55
N ASN A 100 -25.44 -6.21 5.14
CA ASN A 100 -26.80 -6.64 5.34
C ASN A 100 -27.09 -7.80 4.38
N GLN A 101 -27.61 -8.88 4.96
CA GLN A 101 -28.30 -10.05 4.40
C GLN A 101 -28.41 -10.17 2.87
#